data_AF-K9TL91-F1
#
_entry.id   AF-K9TL91-F1
#
_cell.length_a   1.000
_cell.length_b   1.000
_cell.length_c   1.000
_cell.angle_alpha   90.00
_cell.angle_beta   90.00
_cell.angle_gamma   90.00
#
_symmetry.space_group_name_H-M   'P 1'
#
loop_
_entity.id
_entity.type
_entity.pdbx_description
1 polymer ?
#
loop_
_entity_poly.entity_id
_entity_poly.type
_entity_poly.pdbx_seq_one_letter_code
_entity_poly.pdbx_strand_id
1 'polypeptide(L)'
;MLTCQRFTIKTGLKPYQVREKLMGIVEPTCRIGETSSPPLYRGKINKDSFQISKIIYHRRSDRYRESFLPVLVGQIREHDSGSQIDIQVKMPPLFLVGIGIWLMTMGREVWVSLMMLQNGFSPTFAGFIGIFLLGLAIQIIIFLSIAHNSKKFLINFLKD
;
A
#
# COMPACT_ATOMS: atom_id res chain seq x y z
N MET A 1 -6.07 3.22 -12.89
CA MET A 1 -6.30 2.28 -11.78
C MET A 1 -6.10 3.02 -10.47
N LEU A 2 -7.17 3.30 -9.72
CA LEU A 2 -7.17 4.12 -8.49
C LEU A 2 -6.31 3.57 -7.34
N THR A 3 -5.89 2.30 -7.42
CA THR A 3 -5.12 1.58 -6.38
C THR A 3 -3.71 1.21 -6.85
N CYS A 4 -3.16 1.97 -7.80
CA CYS A 4 -1.81 1.79 -8.30
C CYS A 4 -1.14 3.16 -8.52
N GLN A 5 -0.03 3.41 -7.84
CA GLN A 5 0.80 4.60 -8.04
C GLN A 5 2.20 4.19 -8.48
N ARG A 6 2.77 4.88 -9.46
CA ARG A 6 4.14 4.65 -9.92
C ARG A 6 4.96 5.91 -9.71
N PHE A 7 6.21 5.73 -9.33
CA PHE A 7 7.20 6.80 -9.28
C PHE A 7 8.60 6.24 -9.45
N THR A 8 9.50 7.07 -9.94
CA THR A 8 10.90 6.72 -10.18
C THR A 8 11.79 7.55 -9.27
N ILE A 9 12.79 6.91 -8.67
CA ILE A 9 13.85 7.58 -7.90
C ILE A 9 15.15 7.42 -8.69
N LYS A 10 15.86 8.53 -8.92
CA LYS A 10 17.24 8.51 -9.41
C LYS A 10 18.15 8.85 -8.24
N THR A 11 19.23 8.07 -8.08
CA THR A 11 20.18 8.21 -6.97
C THR A 11 21.61 8.00 -7.50
N GLY A 12 22.59 8.64 -6.86
CA GLY A 12 24.02 8.44 -7.18
C GLY A 12 24.55 7.11 -6.66
N LEU A 13 23.78 6.44 -5.78
CA LEU A 13 24.12 5.11 -5.27
C LEU A 13 24.16 4.06 -6.37
N LYS A 14 25.14 3.18 -6.28
CA LYS A 14 25.20 1.96 -7.10
C LYS A 14 24.11 0.97 -6.67
N PRO A 15 23.64 0.07 -7.55
CA PRO A 15 22.52 -0.83 -7.24
C PRO A 15 22.74 -1.67 -5.99
N TYR A 16 23.98 -2.10 -5.75
CA TYR A 16 24.31 -2.88 -4.55
C TYR A 16 24.17 -2.06 -3.26
N GLN A 17 24.50 -0.76 -3.29
CA GLN A 17 24.38 0.14 -2.13
C GLN A 17 22.91 0.45 -1.84
N VAL A 18 22.11 0.63 -2.89
CA VAL A 18 20.64 0.75 -2.76
C VAL A 18 20.08 -0.50 -2.08
N ARG A 19 20.49 -1.69 -2.54
CA ARG A 19 20.06 -2.96 -1.97
C ARG A 19 20.43 -3.07 -0.50
N GLU A 20 21.67 -2.73 -0.15
CA GLU A 20 22.17 -2.78 1.23
C GLU A 20 21.44 -1.80 2.15
N LYS A 21 21.23 -0.54 1.70
CA LYS A 21 20.39 0.43 2.43
C LYS A 21 18.98 -0.09 2.65
N LEU A 22 18.35 -0.68 1.62
CA LEU A 22 17.00 -1.25 1.73
C LEU A 22 16.97 -2.45 2.69
N MET A 23 17.99 -3.30 2.70
CA MET A 23 18.09 -4.42 3.65
C MET A 23 18.16 -3.94 5.11
N GLY A 24 18.70 -2.75 5.37
CA GLY A 24 18.76 -2.17 6.70
C GLY A 24 17.40 -1.74 7.28
N ILE A 25 16.38 -1.52 6.45
CA ILE A 25 15.04 -1.06 6.89
C ILE A 25 13.96 -2.14 6.78
N VAL A 26 14.30 -3.30 6.20
CA VAL A 26 13.39 -4.44 6.04
C VAL A 26 13.67 -5.48 7.11
N GLU A 27 12.61 -6.06 7.70
CA GLU A 27 12.72 -7.20 8.63
C GLU A 27 13.63 -8.30 8.07
N PRO A 28 14.71 -8.71 8.78
CA PRO A 28 15.54 -9.82 8.34
C PRO A 28 14.74 -11.12 8.47
N THR A 29 14.63 -11.87 7.37
CA THR A 29 13.88 -13.14 7.33
C THR A 29 14.38 -14.18 8.34
N CYS A 30 15.63 -14.08 8.81
CA CYS A 30 16.18 -14.81 9.96
C CYS A 30 17.45 -14.10 10.46
N ARG A 31 17.41 -13.34 11.55
CA ARG A 31 18.62 -13.06 12.36
C ARG A 31 18.28 -13.00 13.84
N ILE A 32 18.72 -14.02 14.57
CA ILE A 32 18.95 -13.96 16.01
C ILE A 32 20.19 -13.07 16.16
N GLY A 33 20.03 -11.90 16.76
CA GLY A 33 21.14 -10.97 16.97
C GLY A 33 20.75 -9.52 16.72
N GLU A 34 20.35 -8.86 17.81
CA GLU A 34 20.57 -7.45 18.14
C GLU A 34 20.80 -6.48 16.95
N THR A 35 19.70 -5.85 16.50
CA THR A 35 19.75 -4.53 15.87
C THR A 35 18.78 -3.60 16.58
N SER A 36 19.28 -2.42 16.94
CA SER A 36 18.72 -1.46 17.91
C SER A 36 17.59 -0.58 17.36
N SER A 37 16.96 -0.94 16.24
CA SER A 37 15.85 -0.18 15.66
C SER A 37 14.76 -1.09 15.12
N PRO A 38 13.47 -0.83 15.44
CA PRO A 38 12.38 -1.63 14.92
C PRO A 38 12.32 -1.49 13.39
N PRO A 39 12.21 -2.59 12.66
CA PRO A 39 12.13 -2.56 11.20
C PRO A 39 10.88 -1.82 10.76
N LEU A 40 11.02 -1.00 9.71
CA LEU A 40 9.95 -0.13 9.20
C LEU A 40 9.14 -0.80 8.08
N TYR A 41 9.76 -1.76 7.40
CA TYR A 41 9.19 -2.49 6.28
C TYR A 41 9.35 -4.00 6.48
N ARG A 42 8.42 -4.77 5.91
CA ARG A 42 8.50 -6.24 5.81
C ARG A 42 8.41 -6.64 4.35
N GLY A 43 9.15 -7.65 3.93
CA GLY A 43 9.06 -8.16 2.56
C GLY A 43 10.32 -8.87 2.08
N LYS A 44 10.49 -8.92 0.77
CA LYS A 44 11.61 -9.60 0.10
C LYS A 44 12.41 -8.61 -0.73
N ILE A 45 13.72 -8.71 -0.65
CA ILE A 45 14.66 -7.98 -1.51
C ILE A 45 15.44 -9.01 -2.33
N ASN A 46 15.38 -8.88 -3.64
CA ASN A 46 16.13 -9.68 -4.61
C ASN A 46 17.35 -8.87 -5.12
N LYS A 47 18.03 -9.38 -6.14
CA LYS A 47 19.24 -8.75 -6.70
C LYS A 47 18.97 -7.37 -7.31
N ASP A 48 17.88 -7.26 -8.04
CA ASP A 48 17.50 -6.14 -8.91
C ASP A 48 16.07 -5.65 -8.65
N SER A 49 15.40 -6.22 -7.65
CA SER A 49 13.99 -5.98 -7.39
C SER A 49 13.68 -6.12 -5.91
N PHE A 50 12.61 -5.49 -5.46
CA PHE A 50 12.13 -5.65 -4.10
C PHE A 50 10.61 -5.61 -4.05
N GLN A 51 10.06 -6.27 -3.04
CA GLN A 51 8.64 -6.25 -2.70
C GLN A 51 8.51 -6.07 -1.20
N ILE A 52 8.13 -4.87 -0.76
CA ILE A 52 8.08 -4.50 0.65
C ILE A 52 6.74 -3.84 0.99
N SER A 53 6.30 -3.97 2.24
CA SER A 53 5.10 -3.33 2.77
C SER A 53 5.44 -2.64 4.08
N LYS A 54 4.81 -1.51 4.36
CA LYS A 54 5.04 -0.74 5.60
C LYS A 54 4.51 -1.49 6.81
N ILE A 55 5.28 -1.55 7.89
CA ILE A 55 4.81 -2.05 9.19
C ILE A 55 4.08 -0.90 9.91
N ILE A 56 2.80 -1.12 10.27
CA ILE A 56 1.93 -0.07 10.84
C ILE A 56 1.67 -0.30 12.35
N TYR A 57 2.09 -1.44 12.92
CA TYR A 57 1.85 -1.75 14.34
C TYR A 57 3.09 -2.28 15.05
N HIS A 58 3.27 -1.83 16.29
CA HIS A 58 4.35 -2.19 17.20
C HIS A 58 3.84 -3.25 18.20
N ARG A 59 3.61 -4.51 17.79
CA ARG A 59 3.37 -5.59 18.76
C ARG A 59 3.58 -6.98 18.17
N ARG A 60 4.38 -7.79 18.88
CA ARG A 60 4.58 -9.24 18.76
C ARG A 60 3.29 -10.00 18.41
N SER A 61 2.97 -10.14 17.13
CA SER A 61 2.11 -11.24 16.66
C SER A 61 2.23 -11.34 15.15
N ASP A 62 3.07 -12.29 14.71
CA ASP A 62 3.45 -12.56 13.33
C ASP A 62 2.34 -13.08 12.41
N ARG A 63 1.08 -12.65 12.58
CA ARG A 63 -0.05 -13.16 11.78
C ARG A 63 -1.08 -12.11 11.34
N TYR A 64 -0.92 -10.83 11.65
CA TYR A 64 -1.91 -9.84 11.22
C TYR A 64 -1.71 -9.43 9.75
N ARG A 65 -2.40 -10.20 8.89
CA ARG A 65 -2.69 -10.06 7.45
C ARG A 65 -2.02 -8.91 6.69
N GLU A 66 -1.02 -9.28 5.90
CA GLU A 66 -0.48 -8.55 4.73
C GLU A 66 -1.55 -8.11 3.71
N SER A 67 -2.75 -8.67 3.82
CA SER A 67 -3.77 -8.68 2.78
C SER A 67 -4.43 -7.33 2.48
N PHE A 68 -4.27 -6.33 3.35
CA PHE A 68 -4.95 -5.03 3.23
C PHE A 68 -4.01 -3.83 3.17
N LEU A 69 -2.68 -4.05 3.20
CA LEU A 69 -1.71 -2.96 3.14
C LEU A 69 -1.14 -2.80 1.72
N PRO A 70 -0.92 -1.57 1.24
CA PRO A 70 -0.25 -1.34 -0.02
C PRO A 70 1.14 -1.97 -0.04
N VAL A 71 1.43 -2.68 -1.12
CA VAL A 71 2.72 -3.31 -1.38
C VAL A 71 3.50 -2.42 -2.33
N LEU A 72 4.75 -2.14 -1.99
CA LEU A 72 5.72 -1.46 -2.83
C LEU A 72 6.54 -2.50 -3.58
N VAL A 73 6.43 -2.49 -4.90
CA VAL A 73 7.25 -3.33 -5.80
C VAL A 73 8.20 -2.42 -6.54
N GLY A 74 9.50 -2.62 -6.35
CA GLY A 74 10.53 -1.84 -7.03
C GLY A 74 11.41 -2.67 -7.94
N GLN A 75 11.90 -2.06 -9.01
CA GLN A 75 13.01 -2.55 -9.82
C GLN A 75 14.16 -1.56 -9.75
N ILE A 76 15.37 -2.08 -9.47
CA ILE A 76 16.62 -1.33 -9.38
C ILE A 76 17.40 -1.61 -10.67
N ARG A 77 17.74 -0.56 -11.40
CA ARG A 77 18.52 -0.62 -12.64
C ARG A 77 19.71 0.32 -12.53
N GLU A 78 20.81 -0.04 -13.15
CA GLU A 78 21.92 0.89 -13.34
C GLU A 78 21.48 2.04 -14.26
N HIS A 79 21.86 3.26 -13.91
CA HIS A 79 21.59 4.43 -14.73
C HIS A 79 22.70 5.46 -14.53
N ASP A 80 23.40 5.78 -15.62
CA ASP A 80 24.55 6.69 -15.65
C ASP A 80 25.61 6.33 -14.59
N SER A 81 25.89 7.24 -13.65
CA SER A 81 26.84 7.05 -12.55
C SER A 81 26.24 6.42 -11.29
N GLY A 82 24.95 6.07 -11.29
CA GLY A 82 24.23 5.57 -10.13
C GLY A 82 23.12 4.58 -10.49
N SER A 83 21.95 4.74 -9.88
CA SER A 83 20.80 3.84 -10.08
C SER A 83 19.51 4.59 -10.36
N GLN A 84 18.67 3.95 -11.17
CA GLN A 84 17.26 4.29 -11.32
C GLN A 84 16.41 3.20 -10.66
N ILE A 85 15.45 3.62 -9.84
CA ILE A 85 14.58 2.73 -9.08
C ILE A 85 13.14 3.04 -9.47
N ASP A 86 12.52 2.12 -10.22
CA ASP A 86 11.13 2.23 -10.62
C ASP A 86 10.24 1.53 -9.61
N ILE A 87 9.38 2.28 -8.94
CA ILE A 87 8.58 1.80 -7.81
C ILE A 87 7.11 1.89 -8.15
N GLN A 88 6.41 0.79 -7.93
CA GLN A 88 4.97 0.65 -8.05
C GLN A 88 4.36 0.34 -6.68
N VAL A 89 3.51 1.22 -6.19
CA VAL A 89 2.66 0.99 -5.02
C VAL A 89 1.35 0.39 -5.51
N LYS A 90 0.98 -0.79 -5.04
CA LYS A 90 -0.26 -1.48 -5.44
C LYS A 90 -1.00 -2.04 -4.24
N MET A 91 -2.33 -2.01 -4.28
CA MET A 91 -3.13 -2.75 -3.29
C MET A 91 -3.07 -4.26 -3.56
N PRO A 92 -3.05 -5.11 -2.51
CA PRO A 92 -3.13 -6.55 -2.67
C PRO A 92 -4.44 -6.99 -3.32
N PRO A 93 -4.46 -8.11 -4.06
CA PRO A 93 -5.69 -8.65 -4.64
C PRO A 93 -6.79 -8.92 -3.60
N LEU A 94 -6.43 -9.37 -2.39
CA LEU A 94 -7.44 -9.65 -1.34
C LEU A 94 -8.17 -8.39 -0.87
N PHE A 95 -7.49 -7.24 -0.80
CA PHE A 95 -8.12 -5.94 -0.54
C PHE A 95 -9.16 -5.62 -1.63
N LEU A 96 -8.80 -5.82 -2.90
CA LEU A 96 -9.71 -5.60 -4.03
C LEU A 96 -10.93 -6.53 -4.00
N VAL A 97 -10.75 -7.79 -3.59
CA VAL A 97 -11.88 -8.72 -3.37
C VAL A 97 -12.80 -8.20 -2.26
N GLY A 98 -12.25 -7.73 -1.15
CA GLY A 98 -13.02 -7.12 -0.07
C GLY A 98 -13.84 -5.91 -0.52
N ILE A 99 -13.24 -5.04 -1.34
CA ILE A 99 -13.95 -3.92 -1.98
C ILE A 99 -15.07 -4.44 -2.88
N GLY A 100 -14.80 -5.47 -3.70
CA GLY A 100 -15.81 -6.07 -4.57
C GLY A 100 -17.02 -6.57 -3.81
N ILE A 101 -16.80 -7.27 -2.69
CA ILE A 101 -17.88 -7.74 -1.80
C ILE A 101 -18.66 -6.57 -1.22
N TRP A 102 -17.98 -5.54 -0.71
CA TRP A 102 -18.63 -4.33 -0.18
C TRP A 102 -19.47 -3.60 -1.23
N LEU A 103 -18.94 -3.46 -2.46
CA LEU A 103 -19.64 -2.84 -3.58
C LEU A 103 -20.89 -3.66 -3.96
N MET A 104 -20.80 -4.98 -3.95
CA MET A 104 -21.94 -5.85 -4.24
C MET A 104 -23.03 -5.75 -3.16
N THR A 105 -22.66 -5.79 -1.88
CA THR A 105 -23.64 -5.73 -0.79
C THR A 105 -24.31 -4.36 -0.72
N MET A 106 -23.53 -3.27 -0.75
CA MET A 106 -24.08 -1.92 -0.68
C MET A 106 -24.77 -1.51 -1.99
N GLY A 107 -24.24 -1.94 -3.14
CA GLY A 107 -24.84 -1.70 -4.44
C GLY A 107 -26.22 -2.36 -4.56
N ARG A 108 -26.40 -3.55 -3.99
CA ARG A 108 -27.72 -4.19 -3.87
C ARG A 108 -28.69 -3.33 -3.08
N GLU A 109 -28.29 -2.84 -1.91
CA GLU A 109 -29.19 -2.03 -1.06
C GLU A 109 -29.57 -0.69 -1.71
N VAL A 110 -28.62 -0.03 -2.38
CA VAL A 110 -28.89 1.18 -3.17
C VAL A 110 -29.85 0.86 -4.33
N TRP A 111 -29.65 -0.25 -5.03
CA TRP A 111 -30.52 -0.66 -6.14
C TRP A 111 -31.95 -0.99 -5.68
N VAL A 112 -32.11 -1.75 -4.60
CA VAL A 112 -33.43 -2.07 -4.01
C VAL A 112 -34.13 -0.79 -3.56
N SER A 113 -33.40 0.10 -2.90
CA SER A 113 -33.96 1.38 -2.44
C SER A 113 -34.37 2.28 -3.59
N LEU A 114 -33.63 2.28 -4.71
CA LEU A 114 -33.97 3.02 -5.91
C LEU A 114 -35.29 2.53 -6.54
N MET A 115 -35.53 1.22 -6.54
CA MET A 115 -36.80 0.65 -7.01
C MET A 115 -37.98 1.05 -6.13
N MET A 116 -37.75 1.19 -4.82
CA MET A 116 -38.78 1.64 -3.88
C MET A 116 -39.02 3.15 -3.89
N LEU A 117 -38.14 3.94 -4.54
CA LEU A 117 -38.24 5.40 -4.62
C LEU A 117 -39.49 5.89 -5.39
N GLN A 118 -40.16 5.00 -6.13
CA GLN A 118 -41.48 5.28 -6.71
C GLN A 118 -42.51 5.69 -5.64
N ASN A 119 -42.31 5.30 -4.37
CA ASN A 119 -43.17 5.64 -3.24
C ASN A 119 -42.73 6.92 -2.48
N GLY A 120 -41.75 7.66 -2.99
CA GLY A 120 -41.19 8.87 -2.37
C GLY A 120 -39.77 8.70 -1.84
N PHE A 121 -39.13 9.83 -1.54
CA PHE A 121 -37.77 9.86 -1.01
C PHE A 121 -37.75 9.44 0.47
N SER A 122 -36.97 8.42 0.83
CA SER A 122 -36.78 8.02 2.22
C SER A 122 -35.42 8.53 2.75
N PRO A 123 -35.37 9.08 3.98
CA PRO A 123 -34.11 9.42 4.65
C PRO A 123 -33.14 8.23 4.76
N THR A 124 -33.68 7.02 4.84
CA THR A 124 -32.93 5.77 4.90
C THR A 124 -32.10 5.53 3.63
N PHE A 125 -32.65 5.85 2.45
CA PHE A 125 -31.92 5.74 1.18
C PHE A 125 -30.70 6.67 1.13
N ALA A 126 -30.87 7.92 1.55
CA ALA A 126 -29.78 8.88 1.65
C ALA A 126 -28.67 8.40 2.61
N GLY A 127 -29.07 7.78 3.72
CA GLY A 127 -28.15 7.15 4.67
C GLY A 127 -27.28 6.05 4.04
N PHE A 128 -27.88 5.14 3.26
CA PHE A 128 -27.13 4.09 2.57
C PHE A 128 -26.16 4.63 1.52
N ILE A 129 -26.57 5.62 0.73
CA ILE A 129 -25.67 6.31 -0.20
C ILE A 129 -24.51 6.96 0.55
N GLY A 130 -24.79 7.64 1.67
CA GLY A 130 -23.78 8.27 2.51
C GLY A 130 -22.74 7.26 3.02
N ILE A 131 -23.19 6.14 3.58
CA ILE A 131 -22.31 5.07 4.09
C ILE A 131 -21.49 4.44 2.96
N PHE A 132 -22.11 4.22 1.80
CA PHE A 132 -21.45 3.68 0.62
C PHE A 132 -20.29 4.57 0.15
N LEU A 133 -20.57 5.86 -0.05
CA LEU A 133 -19.56 6.83 -0.49
C LEU A 133 -18.47 7.04 0.57
N LEU A 134 -18.85 7.10 1.85
CA LEU A 134 -17.92 7.25 2.96
C LEU A 134 -16.95 6.07 3.04
N GLY A 135 -17.45 4.84 2.90
CA GLY A 135 -16.61 3.63 2.88
C GLY A 135 -15.57 3.66 1.75
N LEU A 136 -15.96 4.09 0.56
CA LEU A 136 -15.05 4.24 -0.58
C LEU A 136 -14.02 5.35 -0.33
N ALA A 137 -14.45 6.49 0.20
CA ALA A 137 -13.57 7.62 0.50
C ALA A 137 -12.49 7.23 1.52
N ILE A 138 -12.86 6.55 2.61
CA ILE A 138 -11.91 6.10 3.65
C ILE A 138 -10.84 5.19 3.04
N GLN A 139 -11.23 4.23 2.20
CA GLN A 139 -10.28 3.31 1.56
C GLN A 139 -9.29 4.04 0.64
N ILE A 140 -9.77 5.00 -0.15
CA ILE A 140 -8.93 5.82 -1.02
C ILE A 140 -7.97 6.67 -0.19
N ILE A 141 -8.46 7.32 0.87
CA ILE A 141 -7.65 8.16 1.77
C ILE A 141 -6.54 7.34 2.43
N ILE A 142 -6.84 6.15 2.94
CA ILE A 142 -5.84 5.25 3.54
C ILE A 142 -4.78 4.87 2.50
N PHE A 143 -5.18 4.47 1.29
CA PHE A 143 -4.23 4.13 0.22
C PHE A 143 -3.32 5.31 -0.13
N LEU A 144 -3.90 6.49 -0.38
CA LEU A 144 -3.16 7.69 -0.77
C LEU A 144 -2.21 8.15 0.34
N SER A 145 -2.64 8.12 1.60
CA SER A 145 -1.82 8.49 2.75
C SER A 145 -0.60 7.57 2.86
N ILE A 146 -0.80 6.25 2.76
CA ILE A 146 0.30 5.29 2.82
C ILE A 146 1.23 5.46 1.62
N ALA A 147 0.70 5.55 0.40
CA ALA A 147 1.50 5.70 -0.81
C ALA A 147 2.34 6.99 -0.80
N HIS A 148 1.74 8.12 -0.40
CA HIS A 148 2.43 9.39 -0.25
C HIS A 148 3.55 9.32 0.80
N ASN A 149 3.25 8.77 1.98
CA ASN A 149 4.23 8.67 3.06
C ASN A 149 5.39 7.75 2.70
N SER A 150 5.12 6.60 2.06
CA SER A 150 6.16 5.69 1.61
C SER A 150 7.00 6.28 0.47
N LYS A 151 6.39 7.02 -0.47
CA LYS A 151 7.11 7.76 -1.51
C LYS A 151 8.07 8.79 -0.88
N LYS A 152 7.56 9.65 -0.01
CA LYS A 152 8.36 10.69 0.66
C LYS A 152 9.51 10.09 1.46
N PHE A 153 9.23 9.03 2.20
CA PHE A 153 10.24 8.30 2.96
C PHE A 153 11.34 7.73 2.06
N LEU A 154 10.98 6.97 1.01
CA LEU A 154 11.95 6.33 0.13
C LEU A 154 12.79 7.33 -0.66
N ILE A 155 12.19 8.43 -1.11
CA ILE A 155 12.93 9.52 -1.77
C ILE A 155 13.98 10.07 -0.81
N ASN A 156 13.60 10.41 0.42
CA ASN A 156 14.54 10.98 1.39
C ASN A 156 15.61 9.97 1.84
N PHE A 157 15.24 8.69 1.96
CA PHE A 157 16.14 7.63 2.42
C PHE A 157 17.20 7.24 1.38
N LEU A 158 16.87 7.35 0.10
CA LEU A 158 17.74 6.99 -1.03
C LEU A 158 18.38 8.20 -1.71
N LYS A 159 18.08 9.41 -1.24
CA LYS A 159 18.80 10.63 -1.61
C LYS A 159 20.15 10.63 -0.88
N ASP A 160 21.19 10.97 -1.63
CA ASP A 160 22.54 11.19 -1.11
C ASP A 160 22.66 12.59 -0.51
#